data_AF-A0A504H7Q8-F1
#
_entry.id   AF-A0A504H7Q8-F1
#
_cell.length_a   1.000
_cell.length_b   1.000
_cell.length_c   1.000
_cell.angle_alpha   90.00
_cell.angle_beta   90.00
_cell.angle_gamma   90.00
#
_symmetry.space_group_name_H-M   'P 1'
#
loop_
_entity.id
_entity.type
_entity.pdbx_description
1 polymer ?
#
loop_
_entity_poly.entity_id
_entity_poly.type
_entity_poly.pdbx_seq_one_letter_code
_entity_poly.pdbx_strand_id
1 'polypeptide(L)'
;MSAFEVVGLAPGVADAPAVVLLLVWMVVPLALTLWFSFQQYNPLNPIRDGFVGFSNYALFYSNPAFLQSILNTLLIVVSVLVITVVGGILLALLIDQPMWGQGIVRILVISPFFVMPPVAALVWK
;
A
#
# COMPACT_ATOMS: atom_id res chain seq x y z
N MET A 1 10.96 -1.13 -35.34
CA MET A 1 11.53 0.22 -35.21
C MET A 1 10.55 1.04 -34.38
N SER A 2 10.80 1.18 -33.08
CA SER A 2 9.86 1.84 -32.15
C SER A 2 9.90 3.35 -32.34
N ALA A 3 8.77 4.03 -32.14
CA ALA A 3 8.59 5.48 -32.34
C ALA A 3 9.65 6.38 -31.67
N PHE A 4 10.37 5.86 -30.67
CA PHE A 4 11.42 6.55 -29.92
C PHE A 4 12.68 6.88 -30.75
N GLU A 5 13.03 6.10 -31.78
CA GLU A 5 14.23 6.39 -32.60
C GLU A 5 14.03 7.56 -33.59
N VAL A 6 12.78 7.90 -33.92
CA VAL A 6 12.47 8.93 -34.93
C VAL A 6 12.62 10.37 -34.39
N VAL A 7 12.58 10.54 -33.06
CA VAL A 7 12.57 11.86 -32.39
C VAL A 7 13.92 12.21 -31.75
N GLY A 8 14.90 11.29 -31.75
CA GLY A 8 16.24 11.55 -31.20
C GLY A 8 16.30 11.80 -29.69
N LEU A 9 15.21 11.55 -28.96
CA LEU A 9 15.14 11.69 -27.51
C LEU A 9 15.54 10.38 -26.85
N ALA A 10 16.51 10.44 -25.93
CA ALA A 10 16.85 9.30 -25.09
C ALA A 10 15.58 8.83 -24.33
N PRO A 11 15.32 7.51 -24.22
CA PRO A 11 14.08 6.98 -23.66
C PRO A 11 13.69 7.55 -22.29
N GLY A 12 14.66 7.93 -21.44
CA GLY A 12 14.39 8.57 -20.15
C GLY A 12 13.86 10.01 -20.20
N VAL A 13 14.01 10.73 -21.31
CA VAL A 13 13.57 12.14 -21.44
C VAL A 13 12.08 12.23 -21.78
N ALA A 14 11.52 11.22 -22.47
CA ALA A 14 10.10 11.17 -22.80
C ALA A 14 9.21 10.88 -21.57
N ASP A 15 9.70 10.07 -20.63
CA ASP A 15 8.98 9.71 -19.40
C ASP A 15 9.19 10.72 -18.25
N ALA A 16 10.18 11.61 -18.38
CA ALA A 16 10.56 12.59 -17.38
C ALA A 16 9.39 13.43 -16.82
N PRO A 17 8.45 14.00 -17.63
CA PRO A 17 7.36 14.82 -17.07
C PRO A 17 6.38 14.01 -16.21
N ALA A 18 6.11 12.76 -16.57
CA ALA A 18 5.23 11.88 -15.79
C ALA A 18 5.88 11.50 -14.45
N VAL A 19 7.17 11.13 -14.47
CA VAL A 19 7.92 10.78 -13.26
C VAL A 19 8.04 11.99 -12.32
N VAL A 20 8.35 13.17 -12.84
CA VAL A 20 8.45 14.40 -12.04
C VAL A 20 7.10 14.73 -11.40
N LEU A 21 6.00 14.64 -12.15
CA LEU A 21 4.67 14.90 -11.61
C LEU A 21 4.31 13.93 -10.47
N LEU A 22 4.57 12.63 -10.65
CA LEU A 22 4.32 11.61 -9.63
C LEU A 22 5.17 11.85 -8.37
N LEU A 23 6.45 12.18 -8.54
CA LEU A 23 7.34 12.49 -7.42
C LEU A 23 6.88 13.72 -6.66
N VAL A 24 6.53 14.81 -7.34
CA VAL A 24 5.99 16.00 -6.68
C VAL A 24 4.72 15.66 -5.90
N TRP A 25 3.81 14.91 -6.54
CA TRP A 25 2.55 14.50 -5.92
C TRP A 25 2.74 13.63 -4.67
N MET A 26 3.78 12.80 -4.61
CA MET A 26 4.08 11.97 -3.43
C MET A 26 4.89 12.72 -2.36
N VAL A 27 5.90 13.49 -2.77
CA VAL A 27 6.86 14.13 -1.87
C VAL A 27 6.24 15.31 -1.15
N VAL A 28 5.39 16.10 -1.81
CA VAL A 28 4.73 17.26 -1.18
C VAL A 28 3.87 16.85 0.03
N PRO A 29 2.90 15.92 -0.07
CA PRO A 29 2.11 15.52 1.09
C PRO A 29 2.98 14.82 2.15
N LEU A 30 4.01 14.07 1.77
CA LEU A 30 4.94 13.46 2.72
C LEU A 30 5.73 14.52 3.51
N ALA A 31 6.21 15.56 2.84
CA ALA A 31 6.88 16.67 3.50
C ALA A 31 5.94 17.41 4.47
N LEU A 32 4.68 17.61 4.07
CA LEU A 32 3.67 18.22 4.92
C LEU A 32 3.33 17.36 6.15
N THR A 33 3.19 16.02 5.99
CA THR A 33 2.92 15.13 7.13
C THR A 33 4.09 15.07 8.09
N LEU A 34 5.33 15.08 7.58
CA LEU A 34 6.52 15.20 8.41
C LEU A 34 6.57 16.55 9.13
N TRP A 35 6.24 17.66 8.45
CA TRP A 35 6.17 18.96 9.09
C TRP A 35 5.13 18.98 10.23
N PHE A 36 3.94 18.43 9.99
CA PHE A 36 2.88 18.35 10.99
C PHE A 36 3.22 17.40 12.15
N SER A 37 4.07 16.39 11.97
CA SER A 37 4.42 15.48 13.06
C SER A 37 5.25 16.15 14.17
N PHE A 38 5.95 17.25 13.86
CA PHE A 38 6.68 18.07 14.83
C PHE A 38 5.84 19.21 15.46
N GLN A 39 4.62 19.43 14.95
CA GLN A 39 3.70 20.47 15.42
C GLN A 39 2.62 19.88 16.32
N GLN A 40 2.13 20.64 17.29
CA GLN A 40 0.92 20.29 18.02
C GLN A 40 -0.31 20.65 17.18
N TYR A 41 -0.59 19.87 16.15
CA TYR A 41 -1.72 20.14 15.26
C TYR A 41 -3.00 19.48 15.77
N ASN A 42 -4.02 20.28 16.11
CA ASN A 42 -5.36 19.79 16.45
C ASN A 42 -6.39 20.37 15.48
N PRO A 43 -6.97 19.56 14.57
CA PRO A 43 -7.99 20.01 13.61
C PRO A 43 -9.23 20.65 14.26
N LEU A 44 -9.52 20.33 15.53
CA LEU A 44 -10.68 20.81 16.27
C LEU A 44 -10.39 22.08 17.10
N ASN A 45 -9.11 22.44 17.28
CA ASN A 45 -8.73 23.64 18.03
C ASN A 45 -7.45 24.28 17.43
N PRO A 46 -7.62 25.15 16.41
CA PRO A 46 -6.50 25.74 15.66
C PRO A 46 -5.67 26.77 16.46
N ILE A 47 -6.00 27.01 17.73
CA ILE A 47 -5.29 27.99 18.57
C ILE A 47 -4.03 27.38 19.21
N ARG A 48 -3.88 26.05 19.20
CA ARG A 48 -2.74 25.33 19.81
C ARG A 48 -1.61 24.99 18.83
N ASP A 49 -1.37 25.84 17.85
CA ASP A 49 -0.30 25.64 16.87
C ASP A 49 1.06 26.07 17.44
N GLY A 50 1.75 25.13 18.13
CA GLY A 50 3.14 25.31 18.58
C GLY A 50 4.08 24.23 18.04
N PHE A 51 5.33 24.59 17.75
CA PHE A 51 6.39 23.61 17.42
C PHE A 51 6.78 22.88 18.69
N VAL A 52 6.43 21.61 18.78
CA VAL A 52 6.63 20.78 19.98
C VAL A 52 7.76 19.77 19.81
N GLY A 53 8.48 19.83 18.69
CA GLY A 53 9.63 18.99 18.37
C GLY A 53 9.29 17.51 18.47
N PHE A 54 10.05 16.76 19.27
CA PHE A 54 9.89 15.32 19.44
C PHE A 54 8.92 14.87 20.54
N SER A 55 8.25 15.81 21.22
CA SER A 55 7.36 15.47 22.34
C SER A 55 6.19 14.58 21.94
N ASN A 56 5.67 14.73 20.70
CA ASN A 56 4.65 13.85 20.12
C ASN A 56 5.11 12.38 20.10
N TYR A 57 6.41 12.12 19.91
CA TYR A 57 6.96 10.77 19.88
C TYR A 57 7.22 10.19 21.27
N ALA A 58 7.55 11.03 22.26
CA ALA A 58 7.76 10.59 23.63
C ALA A 58 6.49 9.98 24.26
N LEU A 59 5.31 10.46 23.86
CA LEU A 59 4.01 9.92 24.30
C LEU A 59 3.79 8.45 23.89
N PHE A 60 4.42 7.99 22.80
CA PHE A 60 4.29 6.60 22.34
C PHE A 60 5.00 5.61 23.28
N TYR A 61 6.14 6.00 23.87
CA TYR A 61 6.89 5.13 24.77
C TYR A 61 6.17 4.90 26.11
N SER A 62 5.39 5.87 26.58
CA SER A 62 4.63 5.75 27.84
C SER A 62 3.31 4.98 27.70
N ASN A 63 2.85 4.70 26.48
CA ASN A 63 1.54 4.10 26.26
C ASN A 63 1.64 2.59 26.04
N PRO A 64 1.14 1.74 26.97
CA PRO A 64 1.19 0.28 26.82
C PRO A 64 0.40 -0.22 25.61
N ALA A 65 -0.58 0.53 25.11
CA ALA A 65 -1.35 0.16 23.93
C ALA A 65 -0.54 0.30 22.61
N PHE A 66 0.54 1.07 22.61
CA PHE A 66 1.34 1.29 21.39
C PHE A 66 2.03 0.01 20.92
N LEU A 67 2.74 -0.67 21.83
CA LEU A 67 3.40 -1.95 21.52
C LEU A 67 2.37 -3.03 21.19
N GLN A 68 1.24 -3.07 21.90
CA GLN A 68 0.17 -4.01 21.60
C GLN A 68 -0.40 -3.82 20.19
N SER A 69 -0.60 -2.56 19.76
CA SER A 69 -1.05 -2.23 18.41
C SER A 69 -0.06 -2.73 17.35
N ILE A 70 1.24 -2.48 17.54
CA ILE A 70 2.30 -2.97 16.63
C ILE A 70 2.28 -4.50 16.53
N LEU A 71 2.21 -5.19 17.66
CA LEU A 71 2.19 -6.66 17.67
C LEU A 71 0.95 -7.21 16.98
N ASN A 72 -0.22 -6.62 17.19
CA ASN A 72 -1.46 -7.02 16.51
C ASN A 72 -1.37 -6.84 14.99
N THR A 73 -0.88 -5.68 14.54
CA THR A 73 -0.68 -5.42 13.11
C THR A 73 0.32 -6.41 12.51
N LEU A 74 1.45 -6.65 13.17
CA LEU A 74 2.48 -7.56 12.69
C LEU A 74 1.95 -9.00 12.64
N LEU A 75 1.19 -9.43 13.65
CA LEU A 75 0.55 -10.75 13.69
C LEU A 75 -0.40 -10.91 12.50
N ILE A 76 -1.26 -9.93 12.24
CA ILE A 76 -2.19 -9.96 11.09
C ILE A 76 -1.41 -10.04 9.77
N VAL A 77 -0.43 -9.15 9.57
CA VAL A 77 0.36 -9.10 8.33
C VAL A 77 1.09 -10.41 8.08
N VAL A 78 1.79 -10.94 9.09
CA VAL A 78 2.54 -12.20 8.96
C VAL A 78 1.59 -13.37 8.72
N SER A 79 0.48 -13.44 9.43
CA SER A 79 -0.51 -14.51 9.26
C SER A 79 -1.10 -14.50 7.85
N VAL A 80 -1.51 -13.33 7.35
CA VAL A 80 -2.04 -13.17 6.00
C VAL A 80 -0.97 -13.51 4.95
N LEU A 81 0.27 -13.07 5.14
CA LEU A 81 1.37 -13.38 4.22
C LEU A 81 1.60 -14.89 4.13
N VAL A 82 1.68 -15.59 5.27
CA VAL A 82 1.90 -17.04 5.31
C VAL A 82 0.75 -17.76 4.60
N ILE A 83 -0.50 -17.42 4.92
CA ILE A 83 -1.68 -18.06 4.31
C ILE A 83 -1.72 -17.81 2.80
N THR A 84 -1.48 -16.59 2.35
CA THR A 84 -1.58 -16.22 0.92
C THR A 84 -0.44 -16.82 0.09
N VAL A 85 0.79 -16.82 0.60
CA VAL A 85 1.94 -17.40 -0.10
C VAL A 85 1.82 -18.92 -0.15
N VAL A 86 1.62 -19.58 0.99
CA VAL A 86 1.52 -21.05 1.04
C VAL A 86 0.28 -21.52 0.29
N GLY A 87 -0.88 -20.93 0.56
CA GLY A 87 -2.13 -21.26 -0.13
C GLY A 87 -2.07 -21.00 -1.63
N GLY A 88 -1.49 -19.87 -2.04
CA GLY A 88 -1.30 -19.52 -3.46
C GLY A 88 -0.40 -20.51 -4.19
N ILE A 89 0.72 -20.93 -3.58
CA ILE A 89 1.63 -21.92 -4.16
C ILE A 89 0.94 -23.28 -4.27
N LEU A 90 0.25 -23.74 -3.21
CA LEU A 90 -0.46 -25.02 -3.23
C LEU A 90 -1.55 -25.05 -4.32
N LEU A 91 -2.33 -23.97 -4.44
CA LEU A 91 -3.34 -23.85 -5.50
C LEU A 91 -2.70 -23.79 -6.89
N ALA A 92 -1.58 -23.08 -7.05
CA ALA A 92 -0.87 -23.02 -8.32
C ALA A 92 -0.37 -24.40 -8.76
N LEU A 93 0.22 -25.17 -7.86
CA LEU A 93 0.68 -26.55 -8.12
C LEU A 93 -0.49 -27.48 -8.50
N LEU A 94 -1.66 -27.30 -7.88
CA LEU A 94 -2.84 -28.10 -8.19
C LEU A 94 -3.39 -27.80 -9.59
N ILE A 95 -3.40 -26.52 -9.98
CA ILE A 95 -3.95 -26.06 -11.27
C ILE A 95 -2.97 -26.26 -12.44
N ASP A 96 -1.67 -26.41 -12.16
CA ASP A 96 -0.65 -26.66 -13.18
C ASP A 96 -0.72 -28.08 -13.77
N GLN A 97 -1.36 -29.03 -13.07
CA GLN A 97 -1.52 -30.40 -13.55
C GLN A 97 -2.50 -30.48 -14.74
N PRO A 98 -2.29 -31.39 -15.70
CA PRO A 98 -3.22 -31.60 -16.81
C PRO A 98 -4.59 -32.05 -16.29
N MET A 99 -5.58 -31.16 -16.38
CA MET A 99 -6.95 -31.37 -15.92
C MET A 99 -7.94 -31.11 -17.07
N TRP A 100 -9.10 -31.79 -17.04
CA TRP A 100 -10.19 -31.46 -17.95
C TRP A 100 -10.79 -30.09 -17.54
N GLY A 101 -10.78 -29.10 -18.44
CA GLY A 101 -11.42 -27.80 -18.20
C GLY A 101 -10.57 -26.76 -17.46
N GLN A 102 -9.23 -26.87 -17.51
CA GLN A 102 -8.28 -25.93 -16.87
C GLN A 102 -8.61 -24.44 -17.08
N GLY A 103 -9.06 -24.04 -18.26
CA GLY A 103 -9.39 -22.65 -18.58
C GLY A 103 -10.48 -22.07 -17.68
N ILE A 104 -11.54 -22.83 -17.42
CA ILE A 104 -12.66 -22.41 -16.57
C ILE A 104 -12.20 -22.30 -15.11
N VAL A 105 -11.44 -23.28 -14.63
CA VAL A 105 -10.91 -23.29 -13.26
C VAL A 105 -10.00 -22.07 -13.01
N ARG A 106 -9.09 -21.75 -13.94
CA ARG A 106 -8.22 -20.56 -13.83
C ARG A 106 -9.03 -19.26 -13.76
N ILE A 107 -10.08 -19.12 -14.57
CA ILE A 107 -10.92 -17.93 -14.57
C ILE A 107 -11.67 -17.79 -13.23
N LEU A 108 -12.23 -18.86 -12.69
CA LEU A 108 -12.94 -18.83 -11.41
C LEU A 108 -12.01 -18.43 -10.25
N VAL A 109 -10.80 -18.97 -10.23
CA VAL A 109 -9.79 -18.67 -9.19
C VAL A 109 -9.30 -17.21 -9.26
N ILE A 110 -9.23 -16.63 -10.46
CA ILE A 110 -8.80 -15.23 -10.66
C ILE A 110 -9.97 -14.25 -10.51
N SER A 111 -11.21 -14.67 -10.74
CA SER A 111 -12.40 -13.81 -10.65
C SER A 111 -12.53 -12.95 -9.38
N PRO A 112 -12.19 -13.41 -8.16
CA PRO A 112 -12.29 -12.57 -6.97
C PRO A 112 -11.38 -11.33 -7.01
N PHE A 113 -10.32 -11.31 -7.83
CA PHE A 113 -9.46 -10.13 -7.98
C PHE A 113 -10.17 -8.93 -8.62
N PHE A 114 -11.30 -9.16 -9.30
CA PHE A 114 -12.10 -8.08 -9.86
C PHE A 114 -13.09 -7.48 -8.85
N VAL A 115 -13.18 -8.04 -7.63
CA VAL A 115 -14.03 -7.48 -6.57
C VAL A 115 -13.32 -6.31 -5.91
N MET A 116 -13.95 -5.14 -5.98
CA MET A 116 -13.44 -3.91 -5.36
C MET A 116 -13.44 -4.01 -3.82
N PRO A 117 -12.43 -3.46 -3.09
CA PRO A 117 -12.30 -3.63 -1.65
C PRO A 117 -13.55 -3.23 -0.82
N PRO A 118 -14.23 -2.09 -1.07
CA PRO A 118 -15.49 -1.77 -0.40
C PRO A 118 -16.60 -2.83 -0.54
N VAL A 119 -16.72 -3.47 -1.71
CA VAL A 119 -17.74 -4.51 -1.95
C VAL A 119 -17.38 -5.77 -1.19
N ALA A 120 -16.10 -6.16 -1.21
CA ALA A 120 -15.62 -7.29 -0.43
C ALA A 120 -15.93 -7.09 1.07
N ALA A 121 -15.69 -5.89 1.62
CA ALA A 121 -15.98 -5.61 3.03
C ALA A 121 -17.46 -5.79 3.40
N LEU A 122 -18.40 -5.50 2.49
CA LEU A 122 -19.84 -5.70 2.73
C LEU A 122 -20.26 -7.17 2.75
N VAL A 123 -19.55 -8.03 2.01
CA VAL A 123 -19.82 -9.48 1.98
C VAL A 123 -19.47 -10.15 3.32
N TRP A 124 -18.49 -9.59 4.05
CA TRP A 124 -17.99 -10.12 5.32
C TRP A 124 -18.52 -9.36 6.56
N LYS A 125 -19.45 -8.41 6.38
CA LYS A 125 -20.14 -7.75 7.49
C LYS A 125 -21.14 -8.71 8.14
#